data_AF-Q48533-F1
#
_entry.id   AF-Q48533-F1
#
_cell.length_a   1.000
_cell.length_b   1.000
_cell.length_c   1.000
_cell.angle_alpha   90.00
_cell.angle_beta   90.00
_cell.angle_gamma   90.00
#
_symmetry.space_group_name_H-M   'P 1'
#
loop_
_entity.id
_entity.type
_entity.pdbx_description
1 polymer ?
#
loop_
_entity_poly.entity_id
_entity_poly.type
_entity_poly.pdbx_seq_one_letter_code
_entity_poly.pdbx_strand_id
1 'polypeptide(L)'
;QLGSEITRTIDNTKFNGTTVLKNTTDLDFQVGANNGEKITVTATDLSGGDTNTAITGDITTAANAKTALDNIDKALTEVNTERANFGAVQNRFEAVVSTLQVASENQAAARGRIMDADFAAETSNLSRSQILQQ
;
A
#
# COMPACT_ATOMS: atom_id res chain seq x y z
N GLN A 1 29.05 6.09 14.10
CA GLN A 1 28.25 7.23 13.59
C GLN A 1 27.28 6.78 12.50
N LEU A 2 27.75 6.20 11.39
CA LEU A 2 26.85 5.70 10.32
C LEU A 2 25.84 4.64 10.80
N GLY A 3 26.27 3.65 11.58
CA GLY A 3 25.35 2.64 12.13
C GLY A 3 24.23 3.26 12.96
N SER A 4 24.58 4.20 13.86
CA SER A 4 23.60 4.96 14.65
C SER A 4 22.61 5.75 13.79
N GLU A 5 23.05 6.28 12.65
CA GLU A 5 22.21 7.07 11.75
C GLU A 5 21.24 6.19 10.95
N ILE A 6 21.67 4.98 10.60
CA ILE A 6 20.83 3.95 9.98
C ILE A 6 19.77 3.47 10.97
N THR A 7 20.17 3.13 12.20
CA THR A 7 19.22 2.77 13.27
C THR A 7 18.21 3.90 13.50
N ARG A 8 18.67 5.15 13.57
CA ARG A 8 17.81 6.34 13.71
C ARG A 8 16.79 6.44 12.56
N THR A 9 17.21 6.17 11.33
CA THR A 9 16.32 6.23 10.16
C THR A 9 15.26 5.13 10.21
N ILE A 10 15.67 3.90 10.53
CA ILE A 10 14.75 2.76 10.64
C ILE A 10 13.70 2.99 11.75
N ASP A 11 14.14 3.42 12.94
CA ASP A 11 13.26 3.64 14.09
C ASP A 11 12.30 4.83 13.92
N ASN A 12 12.70 5.86 13.17
CA ASN A 12 11.92 7.09 13.01
C ASN A 12 11.11 7.16 11.72
N THR A 13 11.27 6.22 10.78
CA THR A 13 10.45 6.18 9.56
C THR A 13 9.06 5.64 9.89
N LYS A 14 8.13 6.59 10.09
CA LYS A 14 6.74 6.31 10.47
C LYS A 14 5.79 6.98 9.49
N PHE A 15 4.69 6.30 9.19
CA PHE A 15 3.57 6.86 8.47
C PHE A 15 2.33 6.75 9.35
N ASN A 16 1.68 7.88 9.62
CA ASN A 16 0.52 7.96 10.51
C ASN A 16 0.73 7.27 11.88
N GLY A 17 1.94 7.38 12.45
CA GLY A 17 2.32 6.76 13.73
C GLY A 17 2.78 5.30 13.64
N THR A 18 2.51 4.60 12.54
CA THR A 18 2.96 3.22 12.31
C THR A 18 4.36 3.21 11.72
N THR A 19 5.28 2.43 12.30
CA THR A 19 6.62 2.22 11.75
C THR A 19 6.54 1.47 10.43
N VAL A 20 7.27 1.92 9.41
CA VAL A 20 7.25 1.30 8.08
C VAL A 20 8.42 0.34 7.89
N LEU A 21 9.58 0.65 8.49
CA LEU A 21 10.83 -0.10 8.31
C LEU A 21 11.17 -1.03 9.50
N LYS A 22 10.32 -1.05 10.52
CA LYS A 22 10.47 -1.82 11.77
C LYS A 22 9.19 -2.56 12.13
N ASN A 23 8.34 -2.82 11.13
CA ASN A 23 7.07 -3.43 11.42
C ASN A 23 7.22 -4.95 11.48
N THR A 24 6.60 -5.58 12.47
CA THR A 24 6.55 -7.04 12.60
C THR A 24 5.17 -7.60 12.23
N THR A 25 4.24 -6.73 11.85
CA THR A 25 2.86 -7.10 11.55
C THR A 25 2.46 -6.56 10.20
N ASP A 26 2.09 -7.46 9.30
CA ASP A 26 1.62 -7.13 7.95
C ASP A 26 0.53 -6.05 7.99
N LEU A 27 0.59 -5.15 7.00
CA LEU A 27 -0.35 -4.06 6.86
C LEU A 27 -1.37 -4.40 5.78
N ASP A 28 -2.60 -4.68 6.21
CA ASP A 28 -3.71 -4.94 5.33
C ASP A 28 -4.42 -3.65 4.92
N PHE A 29 -4.48 -3.38 3.62
CA PHE A 29 -5.23 -2.28 3.04
C PHE A 29 -6.47 -2.82 2.33
N GLN A 30 -7.65 -2.40 2.78
CA GLN A 30 -8.90 -2.68 2.10
C GLN A 30 -8.96 -1.84 0.82
N VAL A 31 -9.00 -2.49 -0.33
CA VAL A 31 -8.98 -1.84 -1.66
C VAL A 31 -10.17 -2.19 -2.53
N GLY A 32 -11.18 -2.85 -1.97
CA GLY A 32 -12.42 -3.14 -2.68
C GLY A 32 -13.64 -2.88 -1.82
N ALA A 33 -14.82 -2.98 -2.44
CA ALA A 33 -16.09 -2.72 -1.77
C ALA A 33 -16.50 -3.87 -0.84
N ASN A 34 -16.03 -5.09 -1.09
CA ASN A 34 -16.41 -6.29 -0.34
C ASN A 34 -15.35 -6.68 0.69
N ASN A 35 -15.80 -7.29 1.79
CA ASN A 35 -14.89 -7.79 2.82
C ASN A 35 -13.88 -8.80 2.25
N GLY A 36 -12.60 -8.62 2.57
CA GLY A 36 -11.51 -9.50 2.11
C GLY A 36 -10.82 -9.06 0.83
N GLU A 37 -11.35 -8.06 0.12
CA GLU A 37 -10.67 -7.43 -1.04
C GLU A 37 -9.53 -6.52 -0.55
N LYS A 38 -8.40 -7.15 -0.20
CA LYS A 38 -7.26 -6.51 0.42
C LYS A 38 -5.99 -6.59 -0.42
N ILE A 39 -5.13 -5.61 -0.22
CA ILE A 39 -3.71 -5.68 -0.54
C ILE A 39 -2.96 -5.70 0.79
N THR A 40 -2.20 -6.77 1.01
CA THR A 40 -1.30 -6.89 2.16
C THR A 40 0.07 -6.37 1.77
N VAL A 41 0.57 -5.40 2.53
CA VAL A 41 1.99 -5.03 2.52
C VAL A 41 2.65 -5.87 3.60
N THR A 42 3.51 -6.80 3.18
CA THR A 42 4.28 -7.62 4.11
C THR A 42 5.17 -6.74 4.96
N ALA A 43 5.14 -6.98 6.27
CA ALA A 43 5.91 -6.22 7.22
C ALA A 43 7.33 -6.75 7.31
N THR A 44 8.26 -5.81 7.41
CA THR A 44 9.68 -6.11 7.54
C THR A 44 10.27 -5.31 8.70
N ASP A 45 11.06 -6.01 9.51
CA ASP A 45 11.87 -5.41 10.55
C ASP A 45 13.33 -5.31 10.11
N LEU A 46 13.70 -4.16 9.54
CA LEU A 46 15.07 -3.86 9.15
C LEU A 46 15.95 -3.48 10.34
N SER A 47 15.38 -3.37 11.56
CA SER A 47 16.13 -2.97 12.76
C SER A 47 16.89 -4.12 13.40
N GLY A 48 16.51 -5.36 13.10
CA GLY A 48 17.22 -6.59 13.43
C GLY A 48 18.00 -7.14 12.24
N GLY A 49 19.09 -7.88 12.50
CA GLY A 49 19.87 -8.59 11.48
C GLY A 49 21.17 -7.89 11.04
N ASP A 50 21.73 -8.38 9.92
CA ASP A 50 23.01 -7.95 9.36
C ASP A 50 23.03 -6.45 9.01
N THR A 51 21.89 -5.78 8.79
CA THR A 51 21.78 -4.33 8.53
C THR A 51 22.34 -3.44 9.65
N ASN A 52 22.14 -3.83 10.91
CA ASN A 52 22.60 -3.05 12.07
C ASN A 52 24.00 -3.52 12.52
N THR A 53 24.25 -4.84 12.52
CA THR A 53 25.56 -5.41 12.89
C THR A 53 26.65 -5.26 11.83
N ALA A 54 26.31 -4.99 10.56
CA ALA A 54 27.28 -4.74 9.48
C ALA A 54 28.16 -3.50 9.73
N ILE A 55 27.59 -2.46 10.34
CA ILE A 55 28.20 -1.13 10.39
C ILE A 55 28.68 -0.78 11.81
N THR A 56 28.31 -1.58 12.81
CA THR A 56 28.81 -1.46 14.19
C THR A 56 30.01 -2.36 14.49
N GLY A 57 30.44 -3.19 13.53
CA GLY A 57 31.59 -4.08 13.66
C GLY A 57 32.92 -3.34 13.75
N ASP A 58 33.88 -3.93 14.46
CA ASP A 58 35.27 -3.48 14.46
C ASP A 58 35.88 -3.65 13.05
N ILE A 59 36.66 -2.68 12.58
CA ILE A 59 37.35 -2.72 11.27
C ILE A 59 38.87 -2.58 11.41
N THR A 60 39.40 -2.70 12.63
CA THR A 60 40.83 -2.47 12.92
C THR A 60 41.75 -3.57 12.38
N THR A 61 41.20 -4.74 12.05
CA THR A 61 41.95 -5.84 11.43
C THR A 61 41.41 -6.15 10.03
N ALA A 62 42.28 -6.67 9.15
CA ALA A 62 41.87 -7.06 7.79
C ALA A 62 40.79 -8.15 7.79
N ALA A 63 40.82 -9.06 8.77
CA ALA A 63 39.79 -10.08 8.93
C ALA A 63 38.43 -9.45 9.29
N ASN A 64 38.41 -8.56 10.27
CA ASN A 64 37.17 -7.91 10.70
C ASN A 64 36.61 -6.97 9.61
N ALA A 65 37.48 -6.29 8.87
CA ALA A 65 37.08 -5.49 7.71
C ALA A 65 36.44 -6.33 6.59
N LYS A 66 36.94 -7.54 6.32
CA LYS A 66 36.31 -8.45 5.35
C LYS A 66 34.91 -8.87 5.83
N THR A 67 34.76 -9.24 7.10
CA THR A 67 33.46 -9.58 7.67
C THR A 67 32.48 -8.41 7.61
N ALA A 68 32.95 -7.18 7.86
CA ALA A 68 32.12 -5.99 7.74
C ALA A 68 31.61 -5.78 6.30
N LEU A 69 32.46 -5.99 5.28
CA LEU A 69 32.04 -5.94 3.87
C LEU A 69 30.99 -7.00 3.55
N ASP A 70 31.23 -8.25 3.94
CA ASP A 70 30.28 -9.35 3.72
C ASP A 70 28.91 -9.05 4.36
N ASN A 71 28.89 -8.42 5.54
CA ASN A 71 27.65 -8.03 6.22
C ASN A 71 26.97 -6.83 5.54
N ILE A 72 27.73 -5.84 5.05
CA ILE A 72 27.19 -4.70 4.28
C ILE A 72 26.51 -5.20 3.00
N ASP A 73 27.11 -6.16 2.29
CA ASP A 73 26.52 -6.71 1.05
C ASP A 73 25.18 -7.40 1.32
N LYS A 74 25.08 -8.15 2.42
CA LYS A 74 23.82 -8.76 2.85
C LYS A 74 22.78 -7.70 3.22
N ALA A 75 23.17 -6.70 3.99
CA ALA A 75 22.31 -5.58 4.36
C ALA A 75 21.76 -4.84 3.13
N LEU A 76 22.61 -4.59 2.13
CA LEU A 76 22.19 -3.99 0.86
C LEU A 76 21.22 -4.88 0.08
N THR A 77 21.47 -6.19 0.07
CA THR A 77 20.59 -7.18 -0.57
C THR A 77 19.21 -7.19 0.08
N GLU A 78 19.14 -7.15 1.40
CA GLU A 78 17.90 -7.08 2.17
C GLU A 78 17.14 -5.78 1.86
N VAL A 79 17.79 -4.62 1.94
CA VAL A 79 17.17 -3.32 1.61
C VAL A 79 16.66 -3.29 0.17
N ASN A 80 17.41 -3.84 -0.79
CA ASN A 80 16.98 -3.89 -2.19
C ASN A 80 15.77 -4.80 -2.39
N THR A 81 15.72 -5.94 -1.70
CA THR A 81 14.55 -6.84 -1.70
C THR A 81 13.32 -6.10 -1.19
N GLU A 82 13.44 -5.38 -0.08
CA GLU A 82 12.32 -4.62 0.49
C GLU A 82 11.85 -3.47 -0.41
N ARG A 83 12.78 -2.74 -1.03
CA ARG A 83 12.42 -1.71 -2.02
C ARG A 83 11.68 -2.30 -3.22
N ALA A 84 12.08 -3.50 -3.68
CA ALA A 84 11.39 -4.19 -4.76
C ALA A 84 9.97 -4.62 -4.33
N ASN A 85 9.81 -5.14 -3.12
CA ASN A 85 8.51 -5.51 -2.57
C ASN A 85 7.56 -4.31 -2.48
N PHE A 86 8.02 -3.18 -1.92
CA PHE A 86 7.23 -1.96 -1.87
C PHE A 86 6.88 -1.40 -3.25
N GLY A 87 7.82 -1.44 -4.20
CA GLY A 87 7.55 -1.03 -5.58
C GLY A 87 6.51 -1.92 -6.28
N ALA A 88 6.57 -3.24 -6.06
CA ALA A 88 5.59 -4.18 -6.60
C ALA A 88 4.18 -3.91 -6.03
N VAL A 89 4.09 -3.66 -4.72
CA VAL A 89 2.81 -3.34 -4.08
C VAL A 89 2.30 -1.96 -4.52
N GLN A 90 3.16 -0.96 -4.72
CA GLN A 90 2.79 0.33 -5.29
C GLN A 90 2.14 0.16 -6.68
N ASN A 91 2.78 -0.59 -7.57
CA ASN A 91 2.23 -0.87 -8.91
C ASN A 91 0.85 -1.55 -8.82
N ARG A 92 0.67 -2.45 -7.84
CA ARG A 92 -0.60 -3.12 -7.61
C ARG A 92 -1.67 -2.14 -7.13
N PHE A 93 -1.34 -1.22 -6.21
CA PHE A 93 -2.27 -0.17 -5.78
C PHE A 93 -2.67 0.73 -6.96
N GLU A 94 -1.73 1.16 -7.79
CA GLU A 94 -2.02 2.01 -8.96
C GLU A 94 -2.97 1.32 -9.95
N ALA A 95 -2.74 0.03 -10.23
CA ALA A 95 -3.61 -0.77 -11.09
C ALA A 95 -5.03 -0.93 -10.51
N VAL A 96 -5.14 -1.19 -9.21
CA VAL A 96 -6.43 -1.33 -8.52
C VAL A 96 -7.17 0.00 -8.49
N VAL A 97 -6.51 1.12 -8.18
CA VAL A 97 -7.11 2.45 -8.20
C VAL A 97 -7.70 2.78 -9.57
N SER A 98 -6.94 2.55 -10.65
CA SER A 98 -7.42 2.76 -12.02
C SER A 98 -8.67 1.92 -12.33
N THR A 99 -8.65 0.64 -11.94
CA THR A 99 -9.79 -0.27 -12.14
C THR A 99 -11.03 0.17 -11.36
N LEU A 100 -10.87 0.58 -10.10
CA LEU A 100 -11.96 1.06 -9.26
C LEU A 100 -12.58 2.36 -9.75
N GLN A 101 -11.76 3.28 -10.28
CA GLN A 101 -12.26 4.52 -10.87
C GLN A 101 -13.19 4.23 -12.05
N VAL A 102 -12.76 3.35 -12.96
CA VAL A 102 -13.60 2.92 -14.09
C VAL A 102 -14.86 2.19 -13.63
N ALA A 103 -14.76 1.32 -12.63
CA ALA A 103 -15.91 0.62 -12.07
C ALA A 103 -16.92 1.60 -11.43
N SER A 104 -16.42 2.58 -10.66
CA SER A 104 -17.23 3.61 -10.02
C SER A 104 -17.95 4.50 -11.04
N GLU A 105 -17.26 4.90 -12.12
CA GLU A 105 -17.85 5.71 -13.18
C GLU A 105 -18.97 4.94 -13.91
N ASN A 106 -18.71 3.68 -14.27
CA ASN A 106 -19.70 2.82 -14.90
C ASN A 106 -20.92 2.56 -13.99
N GLN A 107 -20.70 2.37 -12.70
CA GLN A 107 -21.77 2.17 -11.73
C GLN A 107 -22.61 3.44 -11.54
N ALA A 108 -21.97 4.62 -11.49
CA ALA A 108 -22.67 5.90 -11.42
C ALA A 108 -23.52 6.13 -12.69
N ALA A 109 -22.97 5.85 -13.88
CA ALA A 109 -23.69 5.95 -15.15
C ALA A 109 -24.86 4.96 -15.26
N ALA A 110 -24.69 3.72 -14.79
CA ALA A 110 -25.76 2.74 -14.73
C ALA A 110 -26.88 3.18 -13.78
N ARG A 111 -26.53 3.69 -12.59
CA ARG A 111 -27.50 4.19 -11.62
C ARG A 111 -28.28 5.39 -12.15
N GLY A 112 -27.60 6.34 -12.81
CA GLY A 112 -28.25 7.49 -13.44
C GLY A 112 -29.30 7.07 -14.48
N ARG A 113 -28.96 6.13 -15.38
CA ARG A 113 -29.90 5.62 -16.38
C ARG A 113 -31.13 4.94 -15.78
N ILE A 114 -30.96 4.18 -14.70
CA ILE A 114 -32.08 3.55 -14.00
C ILE A 114 -32.98 4.62 -13.38
N MET A 115 -32.38 5.57 -12.64
CA MET A 115 -33.13 6.66 -11.99
C MET A 115 -33.89 7.54 -12.99
N ASP A 116 -33.26 7.88 -14.12
CA ASP A 116 -33.88 8.71 -15.16
C ASP A 116 -35.03 7.98 -15.87
N ALA A 117 -34.88 6.67 -16.13
CA ALA A 117 -35.95 5.85 -16.71
C ALA A 117 -37.16 5.73 -15.77
N ASP A 118 -36.92 5.51 -14.48
CA ASP A 118 -37.97 5.44 -13.46
C ASP A 118 -38.69 6.79 -13.33
N PHE A 119 -37.95 7.90 -13.33
CA PHE A 119 -38.54 9.24 -13.28
C PHE A 119 -39.41 9.54 -14.52
N ALA A 120 -38.95 9.15 -15.71
CA ALA A 120 -39.72 9.32 -16.95
C ALA A 120 -41.02 8.49 -16.94
N ALA A 121 -40.97 7.25 -16.41
CA ALA A 121 -42.15 6.40 -16.27
C ALA A 121 -43.16 6.98 -15.28
N GLU A 122 -42.70 7.44 -14.11
CA GLU A 122 -43.56 8.03 -13.07
C GLU A 122 -44.22 9.33 -13.56
N THR A 123 -43.45 10.20 -14.23
CA THR A 123 -43.97 11.45 -14.81
C THR A 123 -45.02 11.19 -15.90
N SER A 124 -44.83 10.14 -16.71
CA SER A 124 -45.80 9.73 -17.74
C SER A 124 -47.10 9.19 -17.12
N ASN A 125 -46.99 8.40 -16.04
CA ASN A 125 -48.14 7.88 -15.31
C ASN A 125 -48.91 8.98 -14.56
N LEU A 126 -48.20 9.96 -13.97
CA LEU A 126 -48.81 11.14 -13.36
C LEU A 126 -49.59 11.94 -14.40
N SER A 127 -48.98 12.21 -15.54
CA SER A 127 -49.62 12.93 -16.66
C SER A 127 -50.87 12.19 -17.17
N ARG A 128 -50.79 10.85 -17.34
CA ARG A 128 -51.94 10.02 -17.70
C ARG A 128 -53.06 10.09 -16.65
N SER A 129 -52.72 10.03 -15.37
CA SER A 129 -53.69 10.06 -14.27
C SER A 129 -54.42 11.40 -14.18
N GLN A 130 -53.73 12.51 -14.45
CA GLN A 130 -54.32 13.85 -14.52
C GLN A 130 -55.25 14.04 -15.72
N ILE A 131 -55.01 13.34 -16.83
CA ILE A 131 -55.93 13.32 -17.98
C ILE A 131 -57.18 12.49 -17.67
N LEU A 132 -57.06 11.35 -16.98
CA LEU A 132 -58.21 10.49 -16.63
C LEU A 132 -59.15 11.11 -15.59
N GLN A 133 -58.68 12.07 -14.79
CA GLN A 133 -59.50 12.80 -13.83
C GLN A 133 -60.25 14.01 -14.42
N GLN A 134 -59.92 14.42 -15.65
CA GLN A 134 -60.57 15.52 -16.38
C GLN A 134 -61.57 14.98 -17.39
#